data_AF-E5ASN3-F1
#
_entry.id   AF-E5ASN3-F1
#
_cell.length_a   1.000
_cell.length_b   1.000
_cell.length_c   1.000
_cell.angle_alpha   90.00
_cell.angle_beta   90.00
_cell.angle_gamma   90.00
#
_symmetry.space_group_name_H-M   'P 1'
#
loop_
_entity.id
_entity.type
_entity.pdbx_description
1 polymer ?
#
loop_
_entity_poly.entity_id
_entity_poly.type
_entity_poly.pdbx_seq_one_letter_code
_entity_poly.pdbx_strand_id
1 'polypeptide(L)'
;MQSPEERDELDGLYECILCASCSTSCPSFWWNPDKFVGPAGLLQAYRFIADSRDQATGERLDNLEDPYRLFRCHTIMNCVDVCPKGLNPTKAIGKIKELMVRRAV
;
A
#
# COMPACT_ATOMS: atom_id res chain seq x y z
N MET A 1 -13.36 10.63 -18.39
CA MET A 1 -12.16 11.44 -18.06
C MET A 1 -12.06 11.48 -16.54
N GLN A 2 -10.86 11.38 -15.98
CA GLN A 2 -10.61 11.50 -14.54
C GLN A 2 -10.61 12.99 -14.15
N SER A 3 -11.29 13.34 -13.06
CA SER A 3 -11.32 14.70 -12.50
C SER A 3 -10.00 15.06 -11.80
N PRO A 4 -9.67 16.35 -11.62
CA PRO A 4 -8.52 16.77 -10.83
C PRO A 4 -8.54 16.21 -9.40
N GLU A 5 -9.70 16.21 -8.75
CA GLU A 5 -9.86 15.72 -7.38
C GLU A 5 -9.56 14.21 -7.28
N GLU A 6 -10.03 13.41 -8.24
CA GLU A 6 -9.70 11.98 -8.32
C GLU A 6 -8.22 11.73 -8.63
N ARG A 7 -7.58 12.63 -9.40
CA ARG A 7 -6.17 12.53 -9.73
C ARG A 7 -5.32 12.86 -8.50
N ASP A 8 -5.70 13.83 -7.69
CA ASP A 8 -4.96 14.26 -6.49
C ASP A 8 -4.83 13.13 -5.45
N GLU A 9 -5.76 12.17 -5.43
CA GLU A 9 -5.67 10.96 -4.59
C GLU A 9 -4.44 10.08 -4.90
N LEU A 10 -3.82 10.26 -6.07
CA LEU A 10 -2.62 9.52 -6.47
C LEU A 10 -1.31 10.19 -6.01
N ASP A 11 -1.34 11.45 -5.61
CA ASP A 11 -0.17 12.18 -5.12
C ASP A 11 0.36 11.57 -3.82
N GLY A 12 1.68 11.41 -3.75
CA GLY A 12 2.33 10.66 -2.67
C GLY A 12 2.30 9.13 -2.84
N LEU A 13 1.75 8.61 -3.95
CA LEU A 13 1.73 7.18 -4.28
C LEU A 13 2.58 6.85 -5.52
N TYR A 14 2.41 7.61 -6.61
CA TYR A 14 3.06 7.29 -7.90
C TYR A 14 4.54 7.72 -7.97
N GLU A 15 4.99 8.58 -7.06
CA GLU A 15 6.36 9.10 -6.97
C GLU A 15 7.35 8.12 -6.35
N CYS A 16 6.88 6.92 -5.99
CA CYS A 16 7.72 5.84 -5.53
C CYS A 16 8.76 5.45 -6.58
N ILE A 17 10.03 5.51 -6.19
CA ILE A 17 11.17 5.20 -7.07
C ILE A 17 11.65 3.74 -6.98
N LEU A 18 10.87 2.87 -6.31
CA LEU A 18 11.18 1.45 -6.13
C LEU A 18 12.58 1.13 -5.56
N CYS A 19 13.13 2.02 -4.72
CA CYS A 19 14.45 1.84 -4.10
C CYS A 19 14.52 0.78 -2.98
N ALA A 20 13.38 0.21 -2.59
CA ALA A 20 13.22 -0.77 -1.52
C ALA A 20 13.58 -0.33 -0.08
N SER A 21 14.06 0.91 0.17
CA SER A 21 14.44 1.39 1.51
C SER A 21 13.36 1.17 2.57
N CYS A 22 12.10 1.42 2.22
CA CYS A 22 10.98 1.21 3.13
C CYS A 22 10.73 -0.27 3.44
N SER A 23 10.89 -1.17 2.47
CA SER A 23 10.69 -2.62 2.68
C SER A 23 11.85 -3.24 3.46
N THR A 24 13.09 -2.88 3.13
CA THR A 24 14.27 -3.42 3.81
C THR A 24 14.49 -2.85 5.22
N SER A 25 13.74 -1.82 5.63
CA SER A 25 13.69 -1.33 7.01
C SER A 25 12.53 -1.91 7.84
N CYS A 26 11.63 -2.69 7.24
CA CYS A 26 10.43 -3.20 7.89
C CYS A 26 10.66 -4.58 8.53
N PRO A 27 10.57 -4.73 9.87
CA PRO A 27 10.77 -6.02 10.53
C PRO A 27 9.81 -7.11 10.07
N SER A 28 8.54 -6.77 9.82
CA SER A 28 7.56 -7.75 9.30
C SER A 28 7.97 -8.32 7.93
N PHE A 29 8.65 -7.51 7.11
CA PHE A 29 9.16 -7.94 5.81
C PHE A 29 10.42 -8.80 5.93
N TRP A 30 11.28 -8.55 6.93
CA TRP A 30 12.45 -9.41 7.21
C TRP A 30 12.04 -10.85 7.51
N TRP A 31 10.98 -11.03 8.30
CA TRP A 31 10.55 -12.35 8.76
C TRP A 31 9.70 -13.11 7.74
N ASN A 32 9.06 -12.43 6.78
CA ASN A 32 8.14 -13.05 5.82
C ASN A 32 8.25 -12.41 4.41
N PRO A 33 9.45 -12.31 3.80
CA PRO A 33 9.63 -11.60 2.53
C PRO A 33 8.93 -12.27 1.34
N ASP A 34 8.60 -13.56 1.46
CA ASP A 34 7.92 -14.40 0.47
C ASP A 34 6.39 -14.34 0.59
N LYS A 35 5.85 -13.86 1.72
CA LYS A 35 4.40 -13.86 2.01
C LYS A 35 3.84 -12.45 2.21
N PHE A 36 4.55 -11.60 2.95
CA PHE A 36 4.14 -10.21 3.17
C PHE A 36 4.61 -9.35 2.00
N VAL A 37 3.68 -8.64 1.37
CA VAL A 37 3.97 -7.81 0.18
C VAL A 37 4.97 -6.69 0.49
N GLY A 38 4.98 -6.21 1.74
CA GLY A 38 5.88 -5.13 2.17
C GLY A 38 5.37 -3.72 1.81
N PRO A 39 5.94 -2.68 2.44
CA PRO A 39 5.45 -1.31 2.30
C PRO A 39 5.58 -0.74 0.89
N ALA A 40 6.66 -1.03 0.16
CA ALA A 40 6.80 -0.54 -1.22
C ALA A 40 5.71 -1.12 -2.15
N GLY A 41 5.47 -2.43 -2.04
CA GLY A 41 4.47 -3.12 -2.85
C GLY A 41 3.04 -2.70 -2.47
N LEU A 42 2.75 -2.56 -1.18
CA LEU A 42 1.42 -2.12 -0.72
C LEU A 42 1.15 -0.65 -1.05
N LEU A 43 2.16 0.22 -1.10
CA LEU A 43 2.01 1.59 -1.61
C LEU A 43 1.59 1.58 -3.09
N GLN A 44 2.22 0.74 -3.92
CA GLN A 44 1.83 0.59 -5.33
C GLN A 44 0.48 -0.11 -5.49
N ALA A 45 0.14 -1.08 -4.65
CA ALA A 45 -1.18 -1.70 -4.66
C ALA A 45 -2.25 -0.64 -4.38
N TYR A 46 -2.03 0.21 -3.37
CA TYR A 46 -2.97 1.28 -3.06
C TYR A 46 -3.08 2.31 -4.19
N ARG A 47 -1.97 2.66 -4.86
CA ARG A 47 -1.98 3.54 -6.04
C ARG A 47 -3.01 3.08 -7.07
N PHE A 48 -3.06 1.79 -7.40
CA PHE A 48 -4.03 1.27 -8.36
C PHE A 48 -5.43 1.13 -7.77
N ILE A 49 -5.55 0.75 -6.49
CA ILE A 49 -6.84 0.65 -5.81
C ILE A 49 -7.54 2.03 -5.73
N ALA A 50 -6.78 3.11 -5.59
CA ALA A 50 -7.29 4.48 -5.48
C ALA A 50 -7.51 5.16 -6.85
N ASP A 51 -6.97 4.62 -7.94
CA ASP A 51 -7.10 5.23 -9.28
C ASP A 51 -8.51 5.02 -9.83
N SER A 52 -9.29 6.10 -9.97
CA SER A 52 -10.68 6.04 -10.47
C SER A 52 -10.84 5.44 -11.87
N ARG A 53 -9.72 5.31 -12.61
CA ARG A 53 -9.69 4.68 -13.94
C ARG A 53 -9.57 3.16 -13.86
N ASP A 54 -9.04 2.61 -12.77
CA ASP A 54 -8.86 1.17 -12.59
C ASP A 54 -10.19 0.52 -12.20
N GLN A 55 -10.65 -0.43 -13.01
CA GLN A 55 -11.92 -1.14 -12.79
C GLN A 55 -11.74 -2.46 -12.04
N ALA A 56 -10.51 -2.80 -11.64
CA ALA A 56 -10.16 -4.08 -11.02
C ALA A 56 -9.97 -3.97 -9.49
N THR A 57 -10.53 -2.93 -8.85
CA THR A 57 -10.42 -2.71 -7.40
C THR A 57 -10.81 -3.97 -6.61
N GLY A 58 -11.85 -4.67 -7.04
CA GLY A 58 -12.32 -5.88 -6.37
C GLY A 58 -11.29 -7.01 -6.41
N GLU A 59 -10.83 -7.37 -7.60
CA GLU A 59 -9.81 -8.42 -7.81
C GLU A 59 -8.50 -8.11 -7.06
N ARG A 60 -8.12 -6.82 -6.99
CA ARG A 60 -6.93 -6.37 -6.25
C ARG A 60 -7.08 -6.56 -4.75
N LEU A 61 -8.26 -6.29 -4.21
CA LEU A 61 -8.55 -6.49 -2.80
C LEU A 61 -8.66 -7.99 -2.48
N ASP A 62 -9.28 -8.80 -3.34
CA ASP A 62 -9.32 -10.26 -3.18
C ASP A 62 -7.89 -10.85 -3.15
N ASN A 63 -6.98 -10.33 -3.98
CA ASN A 63 -5.57 -10.72 -3.94
C ASN A 63 -4.86 -10.37 -2.62
N LEU A 64 -5.35 -9.38 -1.87
CA LEU A 64 -4.78 -8.96 -0.59
C LEU A 64 -5.52 -9.57 0.61
N GLU A 65 -6.61 -10.30 0.39
CA GLU A 65 -7.39 -11.03 1.38
C GLU A 65 -6.66 -12.32 1.81
N ASP A 66 -5.49 -12.15 2.41
CA ASP A 66 -4.65 -13.22 2.96
C ASP A 66 -4.01 -12.76 4.27
N PRO A 67 -3.90 -13.65 5.30
CA PRO A 67 -3.36 -13.29 6.61
C PRO A 67 -1.93 -12.72 6.59
N TYR A 68 -1.15 -13.00 5.53
CA TYR A 68 0.23 -12.56 5.40
C TYR A 68 0.39 -11.36 4.46
N ARG A 69 -0.31 -11.35 3.31
CA ARG A 69 -0.07 -10.36 2.24
C ARG A 69 -0.24 -8.91 2.68
N LEU A 70 -1.27 -8.63 3.49
CA LEU A 70 -1.59 -7.28 3.99
C LEU A 70 -1.40 -7.16 5.50
N PHE A 71 -1.88 -8.15 6.26
CA PHE A 71 -2.12 -7.99 7.71
C PHE A 71 -0.88 -8.12 8.59
N ARG A 72 0.31 -8.34 8.02
CA ARG A 72 1.59 -8.31 8.75
C ARG A 72 2.13 -6.91 9.03
N CYS A 73 1.51 -5.87 8.49
CA CYS A 73 1.83 -4.50 8.89
C CYS A 73 1.27 -4.21 10.29
N HIS A 74 2.18 -4.05 11.26
CA HIS A 74 1.88 -3.71 12.66
C HIS A 74 2.15 -2.23 12.99
N THR A 75 2.14 -1.36 11.98
CA THR A 75 2.31 0.10 12.17
C THR A 75 3.62 0.45 12.91
N ILE A 76 4.72 -0.23 12.54
CA ILE A 76 6.06 0.02 13.09
C ILE A 76 6.63 1.37 12.61
N MET A 77 6.16 1.86 11.46
CA MET A 77 6.46 3.17 10.87
C MET A 77 7.88 3.42 10.35
N ASN A 78 8.85 2.51 10.54
CA ASN A 78 10.18 2.60 9.90
C ASN A 78 10.13 2.96 8.40
N CYS A 79 9.15 2.43 7.67
CA CYS A 79 8.97 2.67 6.24
C CYS A 79 8.73 4.13 5.86
N VAL A 80 8.15 4.93 6.76
CA VAL A 80 7.92 6.37 6.56
C VAL A 80 9.21 7.13 6.83
N ASP A 81 9.88 6.82 7.94
CA ASP A 81 11.08 7.52 8.40
C ASP A 81 12.24 7.43 7.40
N VAL A 82 12.37 6.29 6.72
CA VAL A 82 13.50 6.05 5.79
C VAL A 82 13.18 6.37 4.33
N CYS A 83 11.95 6.79 4.00
CA CYS A 83 11.59 7.01 2.60
C CYS A 83 12.34 8.24 2.04
N PRO A 84 13.24 8.09 1.04
CA PRO A 84 14.02 9.21 0.51
C PRO A 84 13.16 10.22 -0.27
N LYS A 85 11.90 9.88 -0.54
CA LYS A 85 10.90 10.71 -1.22
C LYS A 85 9.85 11.30 -0.27
N GLY A 86 9.94 11.02 1.04
CA GLY A 86 8.96 11.49 2.03
C GLY A 86 7.56 10.89 1.87
N LEU A 87 7.44 9.74 1.22
CA LEU A 87 6.15 9.06 1.02
C LEU A 87 5.72 8.35 2.31
N ASN A 88 4.41 8.07 2.43
CA ASN A 88 3.85 7.43 3.62
C ASN A 88 3.19 6.07 3.30
N PRO A 89 3.97 4.97 3.21
CA PRO A 89 3.42 3.63 3.05
C PRO A 89 2.45 3.21 4.16
N THR A 90 2.67 3.65 5.40
CA THR A 90 1.78 3.32 6.53
C THR A 90 0.35 3.83 6.28
N LYS A 91 0.21 5.08 5.81
CA LYS A 91 -1.09 5.68 5.46
C LYS A 91 -1.79 4.88 4.36
N ALA A 92 -1.06 4.53 3.29
CA ALA A 92 -1.60 3.73 2.19
C ALA A 92 -2.07 2.34 2.65
N ILE A 93 -1.27 1.64 3.46
CA ILE A 93 -1.66 0.34 4.03
C ILE A 93 -2.91 0.47 4.91
N GLY A 94 -3.01 1.54 5.71
CA GLY A 94 -4.20 1.83 6.51
C GLY A 94 -5.46 1.98 5.64
N LYS A 95 -5.35 2.67 4.50
CA LYS A 95 -6.46 2.82 3.55
C LYS A 95 -6.89 1.50 2.92
N ILE A 96 -5.96 0.62 2.56
CA ILE A 96 -6.31 -0.72 2.09
C ILE A 96 -7.09 -1.48 3.19
N LYS A 97 -6.61 -1.47 4.44
CA LYS A 97 -7.30 -2.13 5.56
C LYS A 97 -8.71 -1.56 5.79
N GLU A 98 -8.89 -0.25 5.67
CA GLU A 98 -10.21 0.41 5.76
C GLU A 98 -11.16 -0.11 4.68
N LEU A 99 -10.69 -0.26 3.44
CA LEU A 99 -11.48 -0.83 2.34
C LEU A 99 -11.82 -2.31 2.55
N MET A 100 -10.91 -3.11 3.14
CA MET A 100 -11.20 -4.50 3.50
C MET A 100 -12.34 -4.60 4.52
N VAL A 101 -12.28 -3.78 5.57
CA VAL A 101 -13.32 -3.75 6.60
C VAL A 101 -14.67 -3.33 6.00
N ARG A 102 -14.68 -2.31 5.13
CA ARG A 102 -15.90 -1.86 4.44
C ARG A 102 -16.51 -2.91 3.51
N ARG A 103 -15.73 -3.85 2.99
CA ARG A 103 -16.24 -4.96 2.17
C ARG A 103 -16.82 -6.11 2.98
N ALA A 104 -16.38 -6.27 4.23
CA ALA A 104 -16.81 -7.36 5.10
C ALA A 104 -18.13 -7.08 5.84
N VAL A 105 -18.59 -5.83 5.84
CA VAL A 105 -19.87 -5.37 6.41
C VAL A 105 -20.88 -5.15 5.30
#